data_AF-A0A6P1DMF6-F1
#
_entry.id   AF-A0A6P1DMF6-F1
#
_cell.length_a   1.000
_cell.length_b   1.000
_cell.length_c   1.000
_cell.angle_alpha   90.00
_cell.angle_beta   90.00
_cell.angle_gamma   90.00
#
_symmetry.space_group_name_H-M   'P 1'
#
loop_
_entity.id
_entity.type
_entity.pdbx_description
1 polymer ?
#
loop_
_entity_poly.entity_id
_entity_poly.type
_entity_poly.pdbx_seq_one_letter_code
_entity_poly.pdbx_strand_id
1 'polypeptide(L)'
;NYTTMDGMVKKYKKGDEEFDLPIRLIEMNKAKDYGRFADEDGSMHVNFLTDNDITGGNSGSPVLNGKGELIGLAFDGNIEAMAGDVIFDPKLQRTINVDIRYVLWVIENFSGAKHIVDEMTLVDKHQEEKIKTVL
;
A
#
# COMPACT_ATOMS: atom_id res chain seq x y z
N ASN A 1 -4.81 10.14 -1.17
CA ASN A 1 -4.80 10.09 0.31
C ASN A 1 -4.07 8.83 0.74
N TYR A 2 -2.87 8.98 1.31
CA TYR A 2 -2.01 7.85 1.70
C TYR A 2 -1.67 7.93 3.19
N THR A 3 -1.50 6.77 3.82
CA THR A 3 -0.76 6.65 5.08
C THR A 3 0.68 6.28 4.78
N THR A 4 1.59 6.57 5.71
CA THR A 4 3.03 6.30 5.53
C THR A 4 3.58 5.44 6.66
N MET A 5 4.76 4.84 6.43
CA MET A 5 5.49 4.06 7.43
C MET A 5 5.84 4.91 8.67
N ASP A 6 6.10 6.21 8.50
CA ASP A 6 6.26 7.14 9.62
C ASP A 6 4.99 7.21 10.49
N GLY A 7 3.81 7.17 9.87
CA GLY A 7 2.53 7.09 10.58
C GLY A 7 2.35 5.78 11.35
N MET A 8 2.82 4.67 10.79
CA MET A 8 2.82 3.37 11.47
C MET A 8 3.78 3.36 12.66
N VAL A 9 5.01 3.84 12.49
CA VAL A 9 6.01 3.93 13.58
C VAL A 9 5.58 4.90 14.67
N LYS A 10 4.85 5.98 14.36
CA LYS A 10 4.27 6.87 15.39
C LYS A 10 3.29 6.17 16.33
N LYS A 11 2.66 5.07 15.90
CA LYS A 11 1.75 4.28 16.74
C LYS A 11 2.46 3.26 17.62
N TYR A 12 3.76 3.01 17.39
CA TYR A 12 4.54 2.00 18.07
C TYR A 12 4.50 2.12 19.59
N LYS A 13 4.25 0.99 20.27
CA LYS A 13 4.33 0.82 21.72
C LYS A 13 5.02 -0.50 22.03
N LYS A 14 6.22 -0.45 22.62
CA LYS A 14 7.02 -1.64 22.93
C LYS A 14 6.24 -2.62 23.82
N GLY A 15 6.06 -3.86 23.34
CA GLY A 15 5.39 -4.94 24.06
C GLY A 15 3.86 -4.82 24.16
N ASP A 16 3.25 -3.91 23.41
CA ASP A 16 1.79 -3.80 23.26
C ASP A 16 1.30 -4.86 22.26
N GLU A 17 0.18 -5.53 22.54
CA GLU A 17 -0.34 -6.63 21.71
C GLU A 17 -0.68 -6.21 20.27
N GLU A 18 -1.17 -4.98 20.09
CA GLU A 18 -1.63 -4.47 18.79
C GLU A 18 -0.60 -3.54 18.13
N PHE A 19 0.19 -2.84 18.95
CA PHE A 19 1.05 -1.73 18.50
C PHE A 19 2.55 -1.98 18.69
N ASP A 20 2.99 -3.19 19.06
CA ASP A 20 4.41 -3.54 18.98
C ASP A 20 4.85 -3.70 17.51
N LEU A 21 6.12 -3.43 17.22
CA LEU A 21 6.69 -3.52 15.88
C LEU A 21 8.07 -4.18 15.92
N PRO A 22 8.46 -4.95 14.88
CA PRO A 22 9.82 -5.45 14.75
C PRO A 22 10.84 -4.30 14.78
N ILE A 23 11.86 -4.40 15.64
CA ILE A 23 12.90 -3.36 15.78
C ILE A 23 13.56 -3.04 14.43
N ARG A 24 13.83 -4.07 13.62
CA ARG A 24 14.38 -3.90 12.27
C ARG A 24 13.51 -3.00 11.38
N LEU A 25 12.18 -3.07 11.49
CA LEU A 25 11.29 -2.21 10.73
C LEU A 25 11.46 -0.74 11.15
N ILE A 26 11.55 -0.48 12.46
CA ILE A 26 11.75 0.86 13.01
C ILE A 26 13.10 1.44 12.55
N GLU A 27 14.15 0.61 12.56
CA GLU A 27 15.48 0.99 12.08
C GLU A 27 15.49 1.31 10.58
N MET A 28 14.86 0.47 9.76
CA MET A 28 14.73 0.71 8.32
C MET A 28 13.91 1.98 8.02
N ASN A 29 12.84 2.24 8.77
CA ASN A 29 12.07 3.48 8.66
C ASN A 29 12.93 4.72 9.00
N LYS A 30 13.73 4.62 10.07
CA LYS A 30 14.65 5.71 10.48
C LYS A 30 15.73 5.97 9.43
N ALA A 31 16.26 4.91 8.82
CA ALA A 31 17.27 4.99 7.77
C ALA A 31 16.69 5.36 6.39
N LYS A 32 15.36 5.38 6.24
CA LYS A 32 14.66 5.53 4.95
C LYS A 32 15.12 4.47 3.93
N ASP A 33 15.36 3.25 4.39
CA ASP A 33 15.80 2.12 3.57
C ASP A 33 14.62 1.49 2.80
N TYR A 34 14.09 2.27 1.85
CA TYR A 34 12.91 1.94 1.06
C TYR A 34 13.25 1.51 -0.37
N GLY A 35 14.46 1.80 -0.82
CA GLY A 35 14.93 1.49 -2.17
C GLY A 35 13.97 2.04 -3.24
N ARG A 36 13.70 1.21 -4.26
CA ARG A 36 12.84 1.54 -5.40
C ARG A 36 11.34 1.68 -5.08
N PHE A 37 10.94 1.44 -3.83
CA PHE A 37 9.54 1.43 -3.40
C PHE A 37 9.11 2.73 -2.69
N ALA A 38 10.05 3.64 -2.44
CA ALA A 38 9.71 4.98 -1.98
C ALA A 38 8.85 5.73 -3.02
N ASP A 39 7.93 6.55 -2.56
CA ASP A 39 7.23 7.52 -3.41
C ASP A 39 8.16 8.67 -3.82
N GLU A 40 7.69 9.52 -4.73
CA GLU A 40 8.43 10.69 -5.22
C GLU A 40 8.84 11.65 -4.07
N ASP A 41 8.07 11.68 -2.98
CA ASP A 41 8.38 12.46 -1.78
C ASP A 41 9.38 11.80 -0.81
N GLY A 42 9.88 10.60 -1.17
CA GLY A 42 10.81 9.81 -0.38
C GLY A 42 10.16 9.02 0.76
N SER A 43 8.84 9.07 0.91
CA SER A 43 8.10 8.32 1.93
C SER A 43 7.75 6.91 1.45
N MET A 44 7.58 5.99 2.41
CA MET A 44 7.00 4.67 2.14
C MET A 44 5.51 4.73 2.41
N HIS A 45 4.71 4.74 1.35
CA HIS A 45 3.24 4.64 1.46
C HIS A 45 2.87 3.25 1.95
N VAL A 46 1.93 3.15 2.89
CA VAL A 46 1.46 1.87 3.47
C VAL A 46 0.07 1.54 2.97
N ASN A 47 -0.90 2.44 3.18
CA ASN A 47 -2.28 2.24 2.73
C ASN A 47 -2.79 3.46 1.96
N PHE A 48 -3.85 3.26 1.18
CA PHE A 48 -4.58 4.32 0.49
C PHE A 48 -6.07 4.02 0.43
N LEU A 49 -6.84 5.09 0.21
CA LEU A 49 -8.30 5.02 0.08
C LEU A 49 -8.73 5.11 -1.38
N THR A 50 -9.78 4.36 -1.71
CA THR A 50 -10.55 4.51 -2.96
C THR A 50 -12.03 4.67 -2.66
N ASP A 51 -12.80 5.07 -3.67
CA ASP A 51 -14.25 5.21 -3.67
C ASP A 51 -14.97 3.94 -4.15
N ASN A 52 -14.25 2.81 -4.24
CA ASN A 52 -14.85 1.53 -4.58
C ASN A 52 -15.88 1.14 -3.50
N ASP A 53 -16.97 0.54 -3.96
CA ASP A 53 -17.99 -0.08 -3.12
C ASP A 53 -17.60 -1.53 -2.85
N ILE A 54 -17.40 -1.88 -1.57
CA ILE A 54 -17.01 -3.21 -1.14
C ILE A 54 -17.87 -3.66 0.06
N THR A 55 -18.01 -4.97 0.19
CA THR A 55 -18.56 -5.67 1.35
C THR A 55 -17.68 -6.87 1.72
N GLY A 56 -18.09 -7.65 2.73
CA GLY A 56 -17.49 -8.93 3.08
C GLY A 56 -17.35 -9.84 1.86
N GLY A 57 -16.17 -10.43 1.69
CA GLY A 57 -15.80 -11.25 0.53
C GLY A 57 -14.85 -10.56 -0.46
N ASN A 58 -14.68 -9.23 -0.38
CA ASN A 58 -13.72 -8.51 -1.22
C ASN A 58 -12.28 -8.51 -0.68
N SER A 59 -12.03 -9.07 0.52
CA SER A 59 -10.69 -9.13 1.10
C SER A 59 -9.71 -9.85 0.15
N GLY A 60 -8.62 -9.18 -0.19
CA GLY A 60 -7.62 -9.66 -1.14
C GLY A 60 -7.89 -9.27 -2.61
N SER A 61 -8.95 -8.53 -2.90
CA SER A 61 -9.27 -8.12 -4.27
C SER A 61 -8.17 -7.21 -4.85
N PRO A 62 -7.77 -7.42 -6.11
CA PRO A 62 -6.80 -6.56 -6.78
C PRO A 62 -7.41 -5.19 -7.07
N VAL A 63 -6.69 -4.13 -6.71
CA VAL A 63 -7.01 -2.76 -7.12
C VAL A 63 -6.15 -2.40 -8.32
N LEU A 64 -6.78 -2.08 -9.44
CA LEU A 64 -6.11 -1.84 -10.70
C LEU A 64 -6.17 -0.35 -11.10
N ASN A 65 -5.13 0.15 -11.75
CA ASN A 65 -5.18 1.46 -12.39
C ASN A 65 -5.93 1.41 -13.74
N GLY A 66 -6.02 2.56 -14.43
CA GLY A 66 -6.72 2.68 -15.72
C GLY A 66 -6.14 1.85 -16.87
N LYS A 67 -5.01 1.17 -16.67
CA LYS A 67 -4.38 0.25 -17.65
C LYS A 67 -4.49 -1.22 -17.24
N GLY A 68 -5.14 -1.52 -16.11
CA GLY A 68 -5.21 -2.89 -15.59
C GLY A 68 -3.98 -3.34 -14.81
N GLU A 69 -3.11 -2.43 -14.40
CA GLU A 69 -1.92 -2.75 -13.60
C GLU A 69 -2.26 -2.72 -12.11
N LEU A 70 -1.74 -3.68 -11.35
CA LEU A 70 -1.98 -3.80 -9.91
C LEU A 70 -1.32 -2.63 -9.15
N ILE A 71 -2.12 -1.90 -8.39
CA ILE A 71 -1.66 -0.77 -7.54
C ILE A 71 -1.91 -0.98 -6.05
N GLY A 72 -2.73 -1.97 -5.68
CA GLY A 72 -2.96 -2.29 -4.28
C GLY A 72 -3.86 -3.51 -4.10
N LEU A 73 -4.08 -3.88 -2.84
CA LEU A 73 -4.98 -4.96 -2.46
C LEU A 73 -6.01 -4.43 -1.46
N ALA A 74 -7.29 -4.63 -1.75
CA ALA A 74 -8.36 -4.25 -0.84
C ALA A 74 -8.36 -5.18 0.38
N PHE A 75 -8.49 -4.63 1.58
CA PHE A 75 -8.56 -5.44 2.79
C PHE A 75 -9.66 -5.04 3.77
N ASP A 76 -10.14 -3.80 3.73
CA ASP A 76 -11.18 -3.33 4.65
C ASP A 76 -11.95 -2.11 4.11
N GLY A 77 -13.04 -1.72 4.75
CA GLY A 77 -13.74 -0.45 4.57
C GLY A 77 -13.52 0.48 5.77
N ASN A 78 -13.73 1.79 5.59
CA ASN A 78 -13.75 2.70 6.74
C ASN A 78 -14.99 2.49 7.63
N ILE A 79 -15.01 3.10 8.81
CA ILE A 79 -16.10 2.93 9.79
C ILE A 79 -17.48 3.32 9.21
N GLU A 80 -17.53 4.31 8.34
CA GLU A 80 -18.76 4.72 7.65
C GLU A 80 -19.25 3.67 6.63
N ALA A 81 -18.36 2.79 6.14
CA ALA A 81 -18.70 1.66 5.27
C ALA A 81 -19.36 0.49 6.01
N MET A 82 -19.38 0.47 7.35
CA MET A 82 -20.09 -0.57 8.12
C MET A 82 -21.62 -0.55 7.90
N ALA A 83 -22.18 0.56 7.44
CA ALA A 83 -23.60 0.64 7.02
C ALA A 83 -23.81 0.29 5.52
N GLY A 84 -22.73 0.00 4.79
CA GLY A 84 -22.70 -0.19 3.34
C GLY A 84 -23.51 -1.36 2.82
N ASP A 85 -23.70 -2.39 3.64
CA ASP A 85 -24.51 -3.57 3.27
C ASP A 85 -25.99 -3.23 3.00
N VAL A 86 -26.45 -2.05 3.40
CA VAL A 86 -27.84 -1.59 3.21
C VAL A 86 -27.91 -0.39 2.27
N ILE A 87 -27.02 0.58 2.40
CA ILE A 87 -26.99 1.80 1.57
C ILE A 87 -25.54 2.23 1.31
N PHE A 88 -25.22 2.45 0.04
CA PHE A 88 -23.96 3.08 -0.35
C PHE A 88 -24.03 4.61 -0.24
N ASP A 89 -23.12 5.23 0.53
CA ASP A 89 -22.94 6.69 0.61
C ASP A 89 -21.61 7.10 -0.05
N PRO A 90 -21.64 7.64 -1.29
CA PRO A 90 -20.42 8.00 -2.02
C PRO A 90 -19.59 9.09 -1.33
N LYS A 91 -20.19 9.89 -0.44
CA LYS A 91 -19.47 10.96 0.25
C LYS A 91 -18.61 10.43 1.39
N LEU A 92 -19.08 9.40 2.09
CA LEU A 92 -18.47 8.92 3.33
C LEU A 92 -17.71 7.61 3.17
N GLN A 93 -18.20 6.67 2.34
CA GLN A 93 -17.66 5.32 2.30
C GLN A 93 -16.39 5.24 1.47
N ARG A 94 -15.37 4.58 2.01
CA ARG A 94 -14.06 4.40 1.38
C ARG A 94 -13.58 2.98 1.58
N THR A 95 -13.08 2.40 0.50
CA THR A 95 -12.31 1.16 0.55
C THR A 95 -10.89 1.46 1.03
N ILE A 96 -10.38 0.67 1.95
CA ILE A 96 -9.02 0.69 2.47
C ILE A 96 -8.20 -0.38 1.76
N ASN A 97 -7.11 0.06 1.16
CA ASN A 97 -6.22 -0.77 0.35
C ASN A 97 -4.80 -0.65 0.88
N VAL A 98 -4.04 -1.75 0.84
CA VAL A 98 -2.58 -1.71 1.03
C VAL A 98 -1.92 -1.31 -0.29
N ASP A 99 -0.94 -0.42 -0.23
CA ASP A 99 -0.16 0.01 -1.40
C ASP A 99 0.75 -1.14 -1.88
N ILE A 100 0.70 -1.45 -3.17
CA ILE A 100 1.49 -2.58 -3.71
C ILE A 100 2.99 -2.38 -3.49
N ARG A 101 3.48 -1.13 -3.41
CA ARG A 101 4.89 -0.84 -3.13
C ARG A 101 5.30 -1.28 -1.73
N TYR A 102 4.41 -1.11 -0.74
CA TYR A 102 4.67 -1.60 0.61
C TYR A 102 4.74 -3.13 0.64
N VAL A 103 3.82 -3.81 -0.04
CA VAL A 103 3.82 -5.27 -0.15
C VAL A 103 5.13 -5.78 -0.76
N LEU A 104 5.55 -5.19 -1.89
CA LEU A 104 6.80 -5.56 -2.56
C LEU A 104 8.03 -5.23 -1.70
N TRP A 105 8.05 -4.10 -1.00
CA TRP A 105 9.12 -3.76 -0.06
C TRP A 105 9.19 -4.74 1.12
N VAL A 106 8.04 -5.18 1.65
CA VAL A 106 8.00 -6.20 2.70
C VAL A 106 8.62 -7.51 2.18
N ILE A 107 8.26 -7.94 0.97
CA ILE A 107 8.79 -9.18 0.37
C ILE A 107 10.30 -9.06 0.10
N GLU A 108 10.72 -8.02 -0.62
CA GLU A 108 12.10 -7.87 -1.09
C GLU A 108 13.05 -7.40 0.01
N ASN A 109 12.76 -6.26 0.64
CA ASN A 109 13.70 -5.58 1.53
C ASN A 109 13.58 -6.09 2.98
N PHE A 110 12.35 -6.18 3.50
CA PHE A 110 12.15 -6.61 4.88
C PHE A 110 12.37 -8.12 5.04
N SER A 111 11.80 -8.96 4.17
CA SER A 111 11.90 -10.41 4.26
C SER A 111 13.09 -11.01 3.50
N GLY A 112 13.77 -10.24 2.64
CA GLY A 112 14.91 -10.74 1.86
C GLY A 112 14.50 -11.73 0.75
N ALA A 113 13.23 -11.76 0.37
CA ALA A 113 12.66 -12.71 -0.59
C ALA A 113 12.58 -12.13 -2.01
N LYS A 114 13.66 -11.46 -2.46
CA LYS A 114 13.71 -10.78 -3.76
C LYS A 114 13.29 -11.68 -4.94
N HIS A 115 13.60 -12.97 -4.88
CA HIS A 115 13.23 -13.95 -5.92
C HIS A 115 11.72 -14.00 -6.20
N ILE A 116 10.86 -13.75 -5.21
CA ILE A 116 9.40 -13.67 -5.40
C ILE A 116 9.01 -12.43 -6.21
N VAL A 117 9.67 -11.30 -5.96
CA VAL A 117 9.44 -10.08 -6.75
C VAL A 117 9.99 -10.24 -8.17
N ASP A 118 11.06 -11.00 -8.35
CA ASP A 118 11.66 -11.28 -9.66
C ASP A 118 10.78 -12.18 -10.55
N GLU A 119 9.84 -12.94 -9.97
CA GLU A 119 8.83 -13.70 -10.73
C GLU A 119 7.72 -12.79 -11.30
N MET A 120 7.62 -11.55 -10.84
CA MET A 120 6.57 -10.62 -11.26
C MET A 120 7.02 -9.74 -12.43
N THR A 121 6.06 -9.30 -13.26
CA THR A 121 6.30 -8.25 -14.25
C THR A 121 5.97 -6.88 -13.65
N LEU A 122 7.00 -6.11 -13.31
CA LEU A 122 6.83 -4.76 -12.79
C LEU A 122 6.76 -3.74 -13.94
N VAL A 123 5.78 -2.83 -13.88
CA VAL A 123 5.66 -1.72 -14.83
C VAL A 123 6.33 -0.49 -14.23
N ASP A 124 7.27 0.10 -14.96
CA ASP A 124 8.04 1.27 -14.53
C ASP A 124 7.51 2.54 -15.18
N LYS A 125 7.10 3.53 -14.37
CA LYS A 125 6.65 4.85 -14.83
C LYS A 125 7.72 5.57 -15.67
N HIS A 126 9.00 5.34 -15.40
CA HIS A 126 10.11 6.03 -16.08
C HIS A 126 10.33 5.55 -17.52
N GLN A 127 9.87 4.35 -17.87
CA GLN A 127 9.94 3.87 -19.26
C GLN A 127 8.95 4.61 -20.15
N GLU A 128 7.78 5.00 -19.62
CA GLU A 128 6.76 5.70 -20.39
C GLU A 128 7.08 7.17 -20.66
N GLU A 129 7.67 7.88 -19.69
CA GLU A 129 8.14 9.26 -19.89
C GLU A 129 9.29 9.33 -20.90
N LYS A 130 10.20 8.34 -20.89
CA LYS A 130 11.24 8.23 -21.92
C LYS A 130 10.64 8.04 -23.31
N ILE A 131 9.62 7.18 -23.46
CA ILE A 131 8.95 6.98 -24.76
C ILE A 131 8.22 8.25 -25.21
N LYS A 132 7.54 8.96 -24.30
CA LYS A 132 6.85 10.22 -24.62
C LYS A 132 7.78 11.40 -24.94
N THR A 133 9.02 11.38 -24.46
CA THR A 133 10.01 12.45 -24.72
C THR A 133 10.76 12.24 -26.05
N VAL A 134 10.70 11.03 -26.62
CA VAL A 134 11.37 10.66 -27.87
C VAL A 134 10.46 10.81 -29.10
N LEU A 135 9.15 11.01 -28.89
CA LEU A 135 8.14 11.32 -29.92
C LEU A 135 7.79 12.81 -29.90
#